data_AF-A0A426X688-F1
#
_entry.id   AF-A0A426X688-F1
#
_cell.length_a   1.000
_cell.length_b   1.000
_cell.length_c   1.000
_cell.angle_alpha   90.00
_cell.angle_beta   90.00
_cell.angle_gamma   90.00
#
_symmetry.space_group_name_H-M   'P 1'
#
loop_
_entity.id
_entity.type
_entity.pdbx_description
1 polymer ?
#
loop_
_entity_poly.entity_id
_entity_poly.type
_entity_poly.pdbx_seq_one_letter_code
_entity_poly.pdbx_strand_id
1 'polypeptide(L)' 'GPEVRSGDVTHPILLKEGQEFNFTIKRGISSENTVSVNYDDFVNDVEVDDILLVDGEFT' A
#
# COMPACT_ATOMS: atom_id res chain seq x y z
N GLY A 1 -4.93 -9.77 -11.95
CA GLY A 1 -3.51 -9.82 -11.57
C GLY A 1 -3.37 -10.57 -10.26
N PRO A 2 -2.17 -10.55 -9.67
CA PRO A 2 -1.94 -11.02 -8.30
C PRO A 2 -2.83 -10.26 -7.31
N GLU A 3 -3.18 -10.91 -6.21
CA GLU A 3 -3.83 -10.26 -5.09
C GLU A 3 -2.77 -9.54 -4.25
N VAL A 4 -2.88 -8.22 -4.12
CA VAL A 4 -1.95 -7.39 -3.35
C VAL A 4 -2.61 -6.99 -2.04
N ARG A 5 -1.96 -7.31 -0.92
CA ARG A 5 -2.38 -6.96 0.44
C ARG A 5 -1.31 -6.09 1.10
N SER A 6 -1.76 -5.14 1.91
CA SER A 6 -0.85 -4.44 2.82
C SER A 6 -0.29 -5.43 3.84
N GLY A 7 0.92 -5.14 4.31
CA GLY A 7 1.47 -5.76 5.52
C GLY A 7 0.74 -5.27 6.77
N ASP A 8 1.15 -5.81 7.91
CA ASP A 8 0.56 -5.45 9.20
C ASP A 8 0.78 -3.97 9.52
N VAL A 9 -0.30 -3.29 9.91
CA VAL A 9 -0.26 -1.91 10.43
C VAL A 9 -0.43 -1.95 11.95
N THR A 10 0.46 -1.27 12.67
CA THR A 10 0.42 -1.28 14.15
C THR A 10 -0.78 -0.50 14.72
N HIS A 11 -1.24 0.51 13.98
CA HIS A 11 -2.39 1.34 14.29
C HIS A 11 -3.09 1.72 12.98
N PRO A 12 -4.39 2.09 13.01
CA PRO A 12 -5.08 2.60 11.82
C PRO A 12 -4.37 3.80 11.23
N ILE A 13 -4.19 3.80 9.91
CA ILE A 13 -3.62 4.92 9.16
C ILE A 13 -4.76 5.64 8.47
N LEU A 14 -5.03 6.88 8.88
CA LEU A 14 -6.06 7.71 8.26
C LEU A 14 -5.43 8.52 7.12
N LEU A 15 -5.75 8.14 5.88
CA LEU A 15 -5.32 8.86 4.69
C LEU A 15 -6.10 10.18 4.56
N LYS A 16 -5.39 11.25 4.22
CA LYS A 16 -5.97 12.57 3.92
C LYS A 16 -5.80 12.90 2.45
N GLU A 17 -6.74 13.65 1.89
CA GLU A 17 -6.63 14.14 0.52
C GLU A 17 -5.35 14.97 0.33
N GLY A 18 -4.62 14.72 -0.76
CA GLY A 18 -3.35 15.39 -1.07
C GLY A 18 -2.14 14.93 -0.23
N GLN A 19 -2.30 13.97 0.67
CA GLN A 19 -1.19 13.40 1.44
C GLN A 19 -0.31 12.50 0.57
N GLU A 20 1.01 12.63 0.70
CA GLU A 20 1.96 11.64 0.20
C GLU A 20 1.96 10.39 1.11
N PHE A 21 1.74 9.23 0.50
CA PHE A 21 1.74 7.94 1.18
C PHE A 21 2.51 6.91 0.35
N ASN A 22 3.30 6.08 1.01
CA ASN A 22 4.23 5.17 0.35
C ASN A 22 3.82 3.71 0.55
N PHE A 23 3.85 2.95 -0.54
CA PHE A 23 3.85 1.49 -0.51
C PHE A 23 5.27 1.00 -0.80
N THR A 24 5.76 0.04 -0.02
CA THR A 24 7.11 -0.50 -0.19
C THR A 24 7.12 -2.02 -0.28
N ILE A 25 8.03 -2.57 -1.07
CA ILE A 25 8.30 -4.02 -1.10
C ILE A 25 9.24 -4.45 0.04
N LYS A 26 9.75 -3.51 0.84
CA LYS A 26 10.55 -3.83 2.03
C LYS A 26 9.64 -4.37 3.13
N ARG A 27 9.72 -5.68 3.36
CA ARG A 27 8.88 -6.40 4.32
C ARG A 27 9.01 -5.87 5.75
N GLY A 28 7.89 -5.83 6.46
CA GLY A 28 7.82 -5.48 7.89
C GLY A 28 7.90 -3.98 8.17
N ILE A 29 7.78 -3.13 7.15
CA ILE A 29 7.72 -1.67 7.32
C ILE A 29 6.27 -1.25 7.53
N SER A 30 6.02 -0.60 8.67
CA SER A 30 4.78 0.10 8.98
C SER A 30 5.12 1.36 9.77
N SER A 31 4.75 2.52 9.22
CA SER A 31 4.91 3.84 9.84
C SER A 31 3.72 4.72 9.45
N GLU A 32 3.67 5.96 9.94
CA GLU A 32 2.54 6.88 9.70
C GLU A 32 2.23 7.13 8.22
N ASN A 33 3.23 7.04 7.34
CA ASN A 33 3.09 7.37 5.91
C ASN A 33 3.64 6.28 4.97
N THR A 34 3.97 5.10 5.49
CA THR A 34 4.55 4.02 4.70
C THR A 34 4.11 2.66 5.21
N VAL A 35 3.62 1.79 4.32
CA VAL A 35 3.29 0.39 4.62
C VAL A 35 3.89 -0.55 3.59
N SER A 36 4.32 -1.73 4.03
CA SER A 36 4.79 -2.76 3.09
C SER A 36 3.63 -3.41 2.33
N VAL A 37 3.89 -3.94 1.13
CA VAL A 37 2.96 -4.83 0.40
C VAL A 37 3.52 -6.25 0.36
N ASN A 38 2.63 -7.25 0.24
CA ASN A 38 3.00 -8.67 0.21
C ASN A 38 3.43 -9.18 -1.19
N TYR A 39 3.67 -8.27 -2.14
CA TYR A 39 4.00 -8.59 -3.52
C TYR A 39 5.34 -7.98 -3.90
N ASP A 40 6.37 -8.82 -4.03
CA ASP A 40 7.76 -8.35 -4.22
C ASP A 40 7.98 -7.66 -5.57
N ASP A 41 7.20 -8.02 -6.60
CA ASP A 41 7.27 -7.40 -7.94
C ASP A 41 6.37 -6.17 -8.08
N PHE A 42 5.72 -5.71 -7.00
CA PHE A 42 4.76 -4.61 -7.04
C PHE A 42 5.31 -3.35 -7.72
N VAL A 43 6.56 -2.98 -7.44
CA VAL A 43 7.20 -1.78 -8.04
C VAL A 43 7.46 -1.89 -9.54
N ASN A 44 7.52 -3.12 -10.07
CA ASN A 44 7.76 -3.37 -11.50
C ASN A 44 6.43 -3.40 -12.28
N ASP A 45 5.34 -3.72 -11.60
CA ASP A 45 4.00 -3.90 -12.18
C ASP A 45 3.14 -2.63 -12.13
N VAL A 46 3.61 -1.57 -11.46
CA VAL A 46 2.94 -0.27 -11.38
C VAL A 46 3.67 0.77 -12.22
N GLU A 47 2.90 1.68 -12.81
CA GLU A 47 3.40 2.81 -13.59
C GLU A 47 2.96 4.15 -12.98
N VAL A 48 3.59 5.23 -13.43
CA VAL A 48 3.13 6.59 -13.08
C VAL A 48 1.71 6.78 -13.63
N ASP A 49 0.87 7.51 -12.88
CA ASP A 49 -0.54 7.75 -13.16
C ASP A 49 -1.49 6.55 -12.90
N ASP A 50 -0.97 5.41 -12.44
CA ASP A 50 -1.81 4.31 -11.94
C ASP A 50 -2.58 4.70 -10.68
N ILE A 51 -3.79 4.13 -10.55
CA ILE A 51 -4.66 4.31 -9.39
C ILE A 51 -4.63 3.05 -8.52
N LEU A 52 -4.15 3.21 -7.30
CA LEU A 52 -4.20 2.17 -6.28
C LEU A 52 -5.49 2.31 -5.47
N LEU A 53 -6.37 1.31 -5.57
CA LEU A 53 -7.54 1.18 -4.71
C LEU A 53 -7.17 0.38 -3.46
N VAL A 54 -7.38 0.97 -2.28
CA VAL A 54 -7.06 0.37 -0.98
C VAL A 54 -8.37 0.13 -0.23
N ASP A 55 -8.45 -0.96 0.54
CA ASP A 55 -9.65 -1.39 1.26
C ASP A 55 -10.89 -1.61 0.35
N GLY A 56 -10.65 -2.03 -0.89
CA GLY A 56 -11.70 -2.26 -1.89
C GLY A 56 -12.69 -3.39 -1.59
N GLU A 57 -12.53 -4.10 -0.47
CA GLU A 57 -13.48 -5.10 0.02
C GLU A 57 -14.26 -4.56 1.23
N PHE A 58 -15.31 -3.80 0.96
CA PHE A 58 -16.45 -3.67 1.87
C PHE A 58 -17.65 -4.34 1.19
N THR A 59 -17.95 -5.58 1.57
CA THR A 59 -19.31 -6.14 1.46
C THR A 59 -19.77 -6.58 2.84
#